data_AF-A0A135V8J3-F1
#
_entry.id   AF-A0A135V8J3-F1
#
_cell.length_a   1.000
_cell.length_b   1.000
_cell.length_c   1.000
_cell.angle_alpha   90.00
_cell.angle_beta   90.00
_cell.angle_gamma   90.00
#
_symmetry.space_group_name_H-M   'P 1'
#
loop_
_entity.id
_entity.type
_entity.pdbx_description
1 polymer ?
#
loop_
_entity_poly.entity_id
_entity_poly.type
_entity_poly.pdbx_seq_one_letter_code
_entity_poly.pdbx_strand_id
1 'polypeptide(L)'
;MAFSPSRQNSNRVIFLQRAEGTENLRAKLQTRPIPKATPGSVIVRVLAASVRANTSRISRNPHRGHALPLPFGPGHTAICRVSGISSDVTSLKVDQLIFIDPYIQARDGDGFYISAVMEGSTPESLKLSRGDWRDGTYADYAKLPIENCHILYEHRLLGDEKHGGLGYTIEELTHLFSMLAPFGGLSDIDSKPGGILLIAPATGRSGSAVLLAAIIVFCHSLRLSTHKSRLFSITGDIAKDAETIRNASRGLADAFWDMSPATAGSSTHFKSCLDALKIGARVSLVGGALAEVNFSYLDIISPKHNLISNLTAVRSGIMAQDKTKEVVRVIDAPISDVWAIIAAFGSEKLWFPNVIQSSLEGFGIGSIRTLTFNNGHVVHERLEIADPETHTPSPT
;
A
#
# COMPACT_ATOMS: atom_id res chain seq x y z
N MET A 1 -5.28 7.42 -39.66
CA MET A 1 -6.71 7.73 -39.42
C MET A 1 -6.79 9.02 -38.64
N ALA A 2 -7.42 10.04 -39.20
CA ALA A 2 -7.55 11.36 -38.57
C ALA A 2 -8.50 11.29 -37.36
N PHE A 3 -8.08 11.88 -36.24
CA PHE A 3 -8.91 12.06 -35.04
C PHE A 3 -10.09 12.98 -35.37
N SER A 4 -11.32 12.49 -35.18
CA SER A 4 -12.55 13.26 -35.33
C SER A 4 -12.66 14.32 -34.22
N PRO A 5 -12.96 15.61 -34.50
CA PRO A 5 -12.87 16.71 -33.53
C PRO A 5 -14.01 16.78 -32.49
N SER A 6 -14.98 15.86 -32.49
CA SER A 6 -16.22 16.01 -31.72
C SER A 6 -16.22 15.42 -30.30
N ARG A 7 -15.11 14.86 -29.81
CA ARG A 7 -15.00 14.25 -28.45
C ARG A 7 -14.42 15.17 -27.36
N GLN A 8 -14.04 16.41 -27.66
CA GLN A 8 -13.09 17.16 -26.82
C GLN A 8 -13.59 17.65 -25.43
N ASN A 9 -14.87 17.54 -25.07
CA ASN A 9 -15.39 18.11 -23.81
C ASN A 9 -16.17 17.14 -22.89
N SER A 10 -16.19 15.84 -23.19
CA SER A 10 -16.91 14.86 -22.38
C SER A 10 -15.96 14.03 -21.51
N ASN A 11 -16.28 13.92 -20.22
CA ASN A 11 -15.60 13.09 -19.23
C ASN A 11 -16.54 11.96 -18.79
N ARG A 12 -16.19 10.71 -19.06
CA ARG A 12 -16.94 9.57 -18.52
C ARG A 12 -16.47 9.31 -17.10
N VAL A 13 -17.41 9.20 -16.16
CA VAL A 13 -17.15 9.08 -14.73
C VAL A 13 -18.03 7.97 -14.15
N ILE A 14 -17.46 7.08 -13.35
CA ILE A 14 -18.27 6.24 -12.46
C ILE A 14 -18.80 7.14 -11.36
N PHE A 15 -20.10 7.08 -11.09
CA PHE A 15 -20.73 7.90 -10.06
C PHE A 15 -21.43 7.00 -9.05
N LEU A 16 -21.06 7.15 -7.77
CA LEU A 16 -21.59 6.37 -6.66
C LEU A 16 -22.58 7.21 -5.87
N GLN A 17 -23.80 6.68 -5.72
CA GLN A 17 -24.90 7.34 -5.02
C GLN A 17 -25.77 6.32 -4.29
N ARG A 18 -26.64 6.78 -3.38
CA ARG A 18 -27.67 5.92 -2.79
C ARG A 18 -28.66 5.47 -3.86
N ALA A 19 -29.04 4.20 -3.84
CA ALA A 19 -30.12 3.69 -4.66
C ALA A 19 -31.46 4.17 -4.10
N GLU A 20 -32.31 4.67 -4.98
CA GLU A 20 -33.59 5.30 -4.64
C GLU A 20 -34.46 4.35 -3.80
N GLY A 21 -34.98 4.85 -2.67
CA GLY A 21 -35.79 4.07 -1.74
C GLY A 21 -35.03 2.99 -0.94
N THR A 22 -33.69 2.98 -0.95
CA THR A 22 -32.90 1.98 -0.21
C THR A 22 -31.67 2.59 0.48
N GLU A 23 -31.05 1.84 1.40
CA GLU A 23 -29.76 2.19 1.99
C GLU A 23 -28.56 1.77 1.13
N ASN A 24 -28.78 0.97 0.09
CA ASN A 24 -27.73 0.42 -0.75
C ASN A 24 -27.10 1.50 -1.65
N LEU A 25 -25.82 1.32 -2.00
CA LEU A 25 -25.16 2.18 -2.98
C LEU A 25 -25.26 1.58 -4.38
N ARG A 26 -25.30 2.45 -5.39
CA ARG A 26 -25.31 2.10 -6.81
C ARG A 26 -24.27 2.91 -7.55
N ALA A 27 -23.40 2.20 -8.28
CA ALA A 27 -22.48 2.80 -9.24
C ALA A 27 -23.16 2.91 -10.62
N LYS A 28 -23.01 4.05 -11.28
CA LYS A 28 -23.47 4.27 -12.67
C LYS A 28 -22.38 4.96 -13.47
N LEU A 29 -22.20 4.57 -14.73
CA LEU A 29 -21.41 5.37 -15.67
C LEU A 29 -22.22 6.62 -16.05
N GLN A 30 -21.60 7.80 -15.95
CA GLN A 30 -22.18 9.08 -16.36
C GLN A 30 -21.22 9.81 -17.29
N THR A 31 -21.76 10.64 -18.17
CA THR A 31 -20.97 11.59 -18.96
C THR A 31 -21.16 12.98 -18.36
N ARG A 32 -20.06 13.62 -17.96
CA ARG A 32 -20.03 14.96 -17.35
C ARG A 32 -19.06 15.84 -18.13
N PRO A 33 -19.11 17.18 -17.99
CA PRO A 33 -18.06 18.04 -18.53
C PRO A 33 -16.68 17.71 -17.92
N ILE A 34 -15.61 17.89 -18.70
CA ILE A 34 -14.25 17.85 -18.16
C ILE A 34 -14.12 18.94 -17.09
N PRO A 35 -13.61 18.63 -15.87
CA PRO A 35 -13.41 19.64 -14.84
C PRO A 35 -12.44 20.73 -15.30
N LYS A 36 -12.57 21.95 -14.76
CA LYS A 36 -11.65 23.05 -15.03
C LYS A 36 -10.62 23.18 -13.91
N ALA A 37 -9.37 23.49 -14.28
CA ALA A 37 -8.36 23.84 -13.31
C ALA A 37 -8.74 25.16 -12.62
N THR A 38 -8.74 25.13 -11.30
CA THR A 38 -8.79 26.29 -10.39
C THR A 38 -7.44 26.45 -9.70
N PRO A 39 -7.14 27.60 -9.08
CA PRO A 39 -5.89 27.78 -8.33
C PRO A 39 -5.59 26.62 -7.37
N GLY A 40 -4.33 26.17 -7.38
CA GLY A 40 -3.85 25.01 -6.64
C GLY A 40 -4.41 23.67 -7.12
N SER A 41 -4.93 23.56 -8.34
CA SER A 41 -5.42 22.29 -8.88
C SER A 41 -4.84 21.99 -10.26
N VAL A 42 -4.83 20.72 -10.61
CA VAL A 42 -4.54 20.24 -11.95
C VAL A 42 -5.66 19.36 -12.46
N ILE A 43 -5.83 19.37 -13.78
CA ILE A 43 -6.66 18.40 -14.49
C ILE A 43 -5.74 17.33 -15.05
N VAL A 44 -6.09 16.09 -14.78
CA VAL A 44 -5.30 14.93 -15.20
C VAL A 44 -6.15 14.02 -16.07
N ARG A 45 -5.53 13.41 -17.07
CA ARG A 45 -6.10 12.28 -17.82
C ARG A 45 -5.65 10.99 -17.13
N VAL A 46 -6.61 10.19 -16.70
CA VAL A 46 -6.33 8.92 -16.02
C VAL A 46 -5.89 7.89 -17.06
N LEU A 47 -4.74 7.25 -16.84
CA LEU A 47 -4.25 6.18 -17.69
C LEU A 47 -4.59 4.81 -17.11
N ALA A 48 -4.30 4.63 -15.82
CA ALA A 48 -4.61 3.42 -15.07
C ALA A 48 -4.99 3.79 -13.63
N ALA A 49 -6.04 3.17 -13.10
CA ALA A 49 -6.50 3.36 -11.73
C ALA A 49 -6.57 2.04 -10.99
N SER A 50 -6.08 2.01 -9.75
CA SER A 50 -6.12 0.82 -8.91
C SER A 50 -7.52 0.60 -8.33
N VAL A 51 -8.00 -0.65 -8.41
CA VAL A 51 -9.25 -1.07 -7.74
C VAL A 51 -8.90 -1.84 -6.46
N ARG A 52 -9.44 -1.40 -5.32
CA ARG A 52 -9.20 -2.10 -4.05
C ARG A 52 -10.01 -3.40 -4.00
N ALA A 53 -9.41 -4.45 -3.45
CA ALA A 53 -10.06 -5.76 -3.30
C ALA A 53 -11.39 -5.67 -2.51
N ASN A 54 -11.51 -4.72 -1.57
CA ASN A 54 -12.73 -4.51 -0.79
C ASN A 54 -13.71 -3.50 -1.40
N THR A 55 -13.44 -2.93 -2.58
CA THR A 55 -14.33 -1.95 -3.23
C THR A 55 -15.73 -2.53 -3.43
N SER A 56 -15.85 -3.80 -3.83
CA SER A 56 -17.16 -4.45 -4.00
C SER A 56 -17.97 -4.56 -2.69
N ARG A 57 -17.31 -4.75 -1.55
CA ARG A 57 -17.97 -4.81 -0.23
C ARG A 57 -18.43 -3.44 0.22
N ILE A 58 -17.58 -2.41 0.08
CA ILE A 58 -17.89 -1.03 0.46
C ILE A 58 -18.99 -0.45 -0.44
N SER A 59 -18.93 -0.72 -1.74
CA SER A 59 -19.93 -0.24 -2.70
C SER A 59 -21.28 -0.97 -2.59
N ARG A 60 -21.40 -2.07 -1.84
CA ARG A 60 -22.68 -2.78 -1.64
C ARG A 60 -23.30 -2.49 -0.28
N ASN A 61 -22.51 -2.15 0.73
CA ASN A 61 -23.00 -1.83 2.06
C ASN A 61 -22.22 -0.65 2.66
N PRO A 62 -22.84 0.55 2.77
CA PRO A 62 -22.16 1.74 3.27
C PRO A 62 -21.74 1.63 4.74
N HIS A 63 -22.32 0.71 5.53
CA HIS A 63 -21.96 0.47 6.93
C HIS A 63 -20.75 -0.44 7.12
N ARG A 64 -20.24 -1.05 6.04
CA ARG A 64 -19.07 -1.95 6.09
C ARG A 64 -17.74 -1.25 5.72
N GLY A 65 -17.76 0.07 5.59
CA GLY A 65 -16.59 0.90 5.34
C GLY A 65 -16.64 2.20 6.14
N HIS A 66 -15.67 3.08 5.89
CA HIS A 66 -15.74 4.45 6.42
C HIS A 66 -16.86 5.24 5.74
N ALA A 67 -17.32 6.31 6.39
CA ALA A 67 -18.25 7.26 5.77
C ALA A 67 -17.66 7.83 4.47
N LEU A 68 -18.51 8.05 3.47
CA LEU A 68 -18.14 8.51 2.13
C LEU A 68 -18.94 9.75 1.75
N PRO A 69 -18.37 10.67 0.94
CA PRO A 69 -18.99 11.95 0.61
C PRO A 69 -20.05 11.80 -0.51
N LEU A 70 -21.06 10.95 -0.28
CA LEU A 70 -22.07 10.62 -1.28
C LEU A 70 -22.95 11.84 -1.64
N PRO A 71 -23.34 12.00 -2.92
CA PRO A 71 -22.87 11.24 -4.08
C PRO A 71 -21.55 11.81 -4.62
N PHE A 72 -20.71 10.94 -5.19
CA PHE A 72 -19.38 11.32 -5.70
C PHE A 72 -18.86 10.36 -6.77
N GLY A 73 -17.86 10.80 -7.53
CA GLY A 73 -17.03 9.94 -8.37
C GLY A 73 -16.02 9.16 -7.51
N PRO A 74 -16.07 7.82 -7.44
CA PRO A 74 -15.06 7.06 -6.72
C PRO A 74 -13.73 7.03 -7.47
N GLY A 75 -12.74 6.38 -6.86
CA GLY A 75 -11.39 6.26 -7.39
C GLY A 75 -10.38 6.96 -6.50
N HIS A 76 -9.28 6.27 -6.26
CA HIS A 76 -8.29 6.62 -5.26
C HIS A 76 -7.01 7.03 -5.99
N THR A 77 -5.95 6.25 -5.85
CA THR A 77 -4.71 6.40 -6.60
C THR A 77 -4.83 6.00 -8.08
N ALA A 78 -4.03 6.66 -8.92
CA ALA A 78 -3.96 6.41 -10.35
C ALA A 78 -2.60 6.86 -10.93
N ILE A 79 -2.27 6.30 -12.09
CA ILE A 79 -1.22 6.80 -12.98
C ILE A 79 -1.90 7.65 -14.04
N CYS A 80 -1.43 8.88 -14.19
CA CYS A 80 -2.09 9.90 -14.99
C CYS A 80 -1.09 10.68 -15.85
N ARG A 81 -1.61 11.39 -16.85
CA ARG A 81 -0.90 12.52 -17.47
C ARG A 81 -1.58 13.82 -17.10
N VAL A 82 -0.80 14.87 -16.85
CA VAL A 82 -1.32 16.23 -16.70
C VAL A 82 -1.98 16.65 -18.01
N SER A 83 -3.24 17.06 -17.96
CA SER A 83 -4.01 17.54 -19.12
C SER A 83 -4.24 19.04 -19.09
N GLY A 84 -4.26 19.66 -17.91
CA GLY A 84 -4.47 21.10 -17.75
C GLY A 84 -4.00 21.58 -16.38
N ILE A 85 -3.53 22.81 -16.31
CA ILE A 85 -2.96 23.41 -15.10
C ILE A 85 -3.56 24.81 -14.89
N SER A 86 -3.66 25.25 -13.64
CA SER A 86 -3.96 26.64 -13.30
C SER A 86 -2.71 27.51 -13.42
N SER A 87 -2.89 28.84 -13.49
CA SER A 87 -1.79 29.79 -13.71
C SER A 87 -0.77 29.88 -12.58
N ASP A 88 -1.11 29.39 -11.39
CA ASP A 88 -0.24 29.33 -10.21
C ASP A 88 0.59 28.03 -10.12
N VAL A 89 0.42 27.09 -11.06
CA VAL A 89 1.21 25.85 -11.11
C VAL A 89 2.56 26.12 -11.76
N THR A 90 3.63 25.86 -11.00
CA THR A 90 5.02 26.14 -11.43
C THR A 90 5.85 24.89 -11.69
N SER A 91 5.51 23.75 -11.08
CA SER A 91 6.33 22.54 -11.10
C SER A 91 5.88 21.48 -12.13
N LEU A 92 4.57 21.43 -12.44
CA LEU A 92 3.98 20.45 -13.34
C LEU A 92 3.80 21.03 -14.75
N LYS A 93 3.99 20.17 -15.76
CA LYS A 93 3.78 20.50 -17.17
C LYS A 93 2.69 19.61 -17.76
N VAL A 94 1.98 20.13 -18.76
CA VAL A 94 1.06 19.32 -19.57
C VAL A 94 1.82 18.12 -20.17
N ASP A 95 1.13 17.00 -20.30
CA ASP A 95 1.62 15.68 -20.74
C ASP A 95 2.60 14.97 -19.80
N GLN A 96 2.97 15.58 -18.68
CA GLN A 96 3.86 14.94 -17.71
C GLN A 96 3.19 13.74 -17.03
N LEU A 97 3.92 12.62 -16.96
CA LEU A 97 3.49 11.41 -16.25
C LEU A 97 3.57 11.62 -14.74
N ILE A 98 2.48 11.31 -14.03
CA ILE A 98 2.36 11.49 -12.59
C ILE A 98 1.68 10.30 -11.91
N PHE A 99 2.00 10.11 -10.64
CA PHE A 99 1.30 9.27 -9.69
C PHE A 99 0.42 10.15 -8.79
N ILE A 100 -0.82 9.71 -8.57
CA ILE A 100 -1.75 10.40 -7.69
C ILE A 100 -1.69 9.81 -6.29
N ASP A 101 -1.24 10.63 -5.35
CA ASP A 101 -1.33 10.37 -3.92
C ASP A 101 -2.78 10.61 -3.46
N PRO A 102 -3.44 9.63 -2.85
CA PRO A 102 -4.82 9.76 -2.40
C PRO A 102 -4.99 10.45 -1.02
N TYR A 103 -3.91 10.72 -0.30
CA TYR A 103 -3.89 11.31 1.04
C TYR A 103 -4.03 12.84 0.93
N ILE A 104 -5.24 13.37 1.11
CA ILE A 104 -5.51 14.80 0.92
C ILE A 104 -5.55 15.49 2.29
N GLN A 105 -4.74 16.54 2.43
CA GLN A 105 -4.61 17.34 3.64
C GLN A 105 -5.03 18.79 3.40
N ALA A 106 -5.59 19.44 4.42
CA ALA A 106 -5.84 20.87 4.43
C ALA A 106 -4.54 21.65 4.34
N ARG A 107 -4.53 22.71 3.53
CA ARG A 107 -3.35 23.59 3.39
C ARG A 107 -3.18 24.54 4.56
N ASP A 108 -4.26 24.78 5.30
CA ASP A 108 -4.40 25.77 6.36
C ASP A 108 -4.75 25.14 7.73
N GLY A 109 -4.57 23.81 7.87
CA GLY A 109 -4.83 23.11 9.13
C GLY A 109 -4.52 21.62 9.07
N ASP A 110 -4.98 20.89 10.09
CA ASP A 110 -4.67 19.46 10.27
C ASP A 110 -5.73 18.51 9.68
N GLY A 111 -6.73 19.06 9.00
CA GLY A 111 -7.80 18.28 8.36
C GLY A 111 -7.25 17.34 7.30
N PHE A 112 -7.62 16.07 7.35
CA PHE A 112 -7.12 15.04 6.44
C PHE A 112 -8.17 13.98 6.11
N TYR A 113 -8.14 13.44 4.89
CA TYR A 113 -8.91 12.27 4.49
C TYR A 113 -8.23 11.50 3.34
N ILE A 114 -8.74 10.31 3.03
CA ILE A 114 -8.26 9.47 1.94
C ILE A 114 -9.32 9.44 0.83
N SER A 115 -8.98 9.97 -0.34
CA SER A 115 -9.92 10.12 -1.47
C SER A 115 -10.62 8.81 -1.84
N ALA A 116 -11.95 8.83 -1.97
CA ALA A 116 -12.76 7.62 -2.23
C ALA A 116 -12.61 6.44 -1.25
N VAL A 117 -11.99 6.65 -0.08
CA VAL A 117 -11.90 5.66 0.99
C VAL A 117 -12.67 6.11 2.23
N MET A 118 -12.51 7.37 2.64
CA MET A 118 -13.21 7.97 3.78
C MET A 118 -13.41 9.46 3.56
N GLU A 119 -14.46 10.07 4.09
CA GLU A 119 -14.68 11.52 4.02
C GLU A 119 -13.95 12.32 5.12
N GLY A 120 -13.24 11.63 6.02
CA GLY A 120 -12.60 12.21 7.21
C GLY A 120 -13.56 12.37 8.39
N SER A 121 -13.05 12.90 9.50
CA SER A 121 -13.79 13.00 10.79
C SER A 121 -13.72 14.38 11.43
N THR A 122 -13.08 15.35 10.78
CA THR A 122 -12.93 16.74 11.25
C THR A 122 -13.75 17.69 10.37
N PRO A 123 -14.20 18.84 10.88
CA PRO A 123 -14.88 19.85 10.06
C PRO A 123 -14.10 20.22 8.78
N GLU A 124 -12.77 20.34 8.89
CA GLU A 124 -11.84 20.66 7.81
C GLU A 124 -11.80 19.54 6.77
N SER A 125 -11.59 18.28 7.20
CA SER A 125 -11.58 17.13 6.28
C SER A 125 -12.92 16.93 5.58
N LEU A 126 -14.04 17.15 6.28
CA LEU A 126 -15.39 17.05 5.71
C LEU A 126 -15.65 18.17 4.70
N LYS A 127 -15.15 19.39 4.96
CA LYS A 127 -15.24 20.51 4.01
C LYS A 127 -14.49 20.20 2.71
N LEU A 128 -13.29 19.60 2.80
CA LEU A 128 -12.50 19.22 1.63
C LEU A 128 -13.15 18.08 0.84
N SER A 129 -13.49 16.99 1.53
CA SER A 129 -14.01 15.76 0.91
C SER A 129 -15.43 15.92 0.36
N ARG A 130 -16.23 16.85 0.88
CA ARG A 130 -17.56 17.18 0.34
C ARG A 130 -17.52 18.39 -0.59
N GLY A 131 -16.42 19.14 -0.64
CA GLY A 131 -16.25 20.34 -1.44
C GLY A 131 -15.40 20.10 -2.69
N ASP A 132 -14.30 20.84 -2.79
CA ASP A 132 -13.46 20.93 -3.99
C ASP A 132 -12.79 19.62 -4.41
N TRP A 133 -12.59 18.71 -3.46
CA TRP A 133 -11.83 17.48 -3.64
C TRP A 133 -12.70 16.22 -3.49
N ARG A 134 -14.00 16.37 -3.74
CA ARG A 134 -14.98 15.30 -3.59
C ARG A 134 -14.79 14.12 -4.55
N ASP A 135 -14.55 14.43 -5.83
CA ASP A 135 -14.53 13.43 -6.90
C ASP A 135 -13.11 12.84 -7.08
N GLY A 136 -13.05 11.54 -7.28
CA GLY A 136 -11.83 10.74 -7.43
C GLY A 136 -11.49 10.37 -8.88
N THR A 137 -10.71 9.29 -9.04
CA THR A 137 -10.02 8.95 -10.28
C THR A 137 -10.68 7.89 -11.17
N TYR A 138 -11.87 7.37 -10.85
CA TYR A 138 -12.62 6.49 -11.77
C TYR A 138 -13.37 7.33 -12.82
N ALA A 139 -12.59 8.05 -13.62
CA ALA A 139 -13.00 8.99 -14.63
C ALA A 139 -11.98 9.03 -15.77
N ASP A 140 -12.37 9.50 -16.96
CA ASP A 140 -11.40 9.80 -18.02
C ASP A 140 -10.48 10.97 -17.60
N TYR A 141 -11.05 11.97 -16.91
CA TYR A 141 -10.36 13.13 -16.37
C TYR A 141 -10.74 13.40 -14.91
N ALA A 142 -9.77 13.80 -14.09
CA ALA A 142 -9.98 14.16 -12.68
C ALA A 142 -9.36 15.52 -12.34
N LYS A 143 -9.99 16.26 -11.42
CA LYS A 143 -9.43 17.47 -10.81
C LYS A 143 -8.78 17.09 -9.49
N LEU A 144 -7.50 17.41 -9.32
CA LEU A 144 -6.73 17.01 -8.14
C LEU A 144 -5.91 18.17 -7.59
N PRO A 145 -5.65 18.20 -6.27
CA PRO A 145 -4.73 19.16 -5.67
C PRO A 145 -3.31 18.95 -6.18
N ILE A 146 -2.58 20.05 -6.41
CA ILE A 146 -1.21 20.01 -6.97
C ILE A 146 -0.24 19.21 -6.09
N GLU A 147 -0.42 19.28 -4.78
CA GLU A 147 0.41 18.66 -3.76
C GLU A 147 0.28 17.13 -3.72
N ASN A 148 -0.78 16.59 -4.34
CA ASN A 148 -1.03 15.15 -4.47
C ASN A 148 -0.57 14.58 -5.83
N CYS A 149 0.03 15.41 -6.68
CA CYS A 149 0.46 15.04 -8.02
C CYS A 149 1.98 14.85 -8.06
N HIS A 150 2.43 13.61 -7.98
CA HIS A 150 3.85 13.27 -7.91
C HIS A 150 4.41 12.93 -9.29
N ILE A 151 5.42 13.67 -9.73
CA ILE A 151 6.08 13.47 -11.02
C ILE A 151 6.77 12.11 -11.06
N LEU A 152 6.50 11.34 -12.11
CA LEU A 152 7.19 10.09 -12.42
C LEU A 152 8.29 10.33 -13.45
N TYR A 153 9.46 9.74 -13.26
CA TYR A 153 10.57 9.81 -14.21
C TYR A 153 10.34 8.84 -15.37
N GLU A 154 9.53 9.26 -16.34
CA GLU A 154 9.02 8.42 -17.42
C GLU A 154 10.09 7.63 -18.17
N HIS A 155 11.20 8.28 -18.58
CA HIS A 155 12.30 7.59 -19.27
C HIS A 155 12.93 6.49 -18.42
N ARG A 156 13.09 6.71 -17.10
CA ARG A 156 13.65 5.69 -16.22
C ARG A 156 12.66 4.55 -16.00
N LEU A 157 11.39 4.87 -15.76
CA LEU A 157 10.38 3.88 -15.39
C LEU A 157 9.92 3.05 -16.58
N LEU A 158 9.56 3.68 -17.69
CA LEU A 158 9.00 3.02 -18.88
C LEU A 158 10.03 2.73 -19.98
N GLY A 159 11.24 3.26 -19.85
CA GLY A 159 12.28 3.10 -20.87
C GLY A 159 12.81 1.67 -20.96
N ASP A 160 13.44 1.36 -22.09
CA ASP A 160 14.08 0.07 -22.36
C ASP A 160 15.28 -0.17 -21.42
N GLU A 161 15.36 -1.36 -20.84
CA GLU A 161 16.44 -1.77 -19.94
C GLU A 161 17.84 -1.61 -20.55
N LYS A 162 17.99 -1.84 -21.86
CA LYS A 162 19.24 -1.68 -22.61
C LYS A 162 19.76 -0.24 -22.60
N HIS A 163 18.87 0.72 -22.41
CA HIS A 163 19.18 2.15 -22.36
C HIS A 163 19.07 2.71 -20.93
N GLY A 164 19.12 1.85 -19.92
CA GLY A 164 19.03 2.24 -18.52
C GLY A 164 17.63 2.60 -18.05
N GLY A 165 16.58 2.11 -18.73
CA GLY A 165 15.21 2.11 -18.22
C GLY A 165 14.91 0.88 -17.34
N LEU A 166 13.69 0.82 -16.80
CA LEU A 166 13.19 -0.29 -15.96
C LEU A 166 12.14 -1.15 -16.66
N GLY A 167 11.70 -0.76 -17.86
CA GLY A 167 10.75 -1.52 -18.66
C GLY A 167 9.34 -1.64 -18.10
N TYR A 168 8.95 -0.84 -17.10
CA TYR A 168 7.62 -0.94 -16.51
C TYR A 168 6.52 -0.54 -17.48
N THR A 169 5.36 -1.18 -17.36
CA THR A 169 4.12 -0.74 -17.99
C THR A 169 3.39 0.30 -17.12
N ILE A 170 2.43 1.03 -17.71
CA ILE A 170 1.62 2.00 -16.96
C ILE A 170 0.78 1.33 -15.87
N GLU A 171 0.27 0.14 -16.17
CA GLU A 171 -0.54 -0.69 -15.29
C GLU A 171 0.27 -1.16 -14.07
N GLU A 172 1.53 -1.59 -14.29
CA GLU A 172 2.44 -1.99 -13.21
C GLU A 172 2.74 -0.85 -12.24
N LEU A 173 2.88 0.37 -12.75
CA LEU A 173 3.12 1.54 -11.90
C LEU A 173 1.98 1.79 -10.91
N THR A 174 0.78 1.23 -11.12
CA THR A 174 -0.31 1.32 -10.13
C THR A 174 0.02 0.59 -8.82
N HIS A 175 0.99 -0.32 -8.81
CA HIS A 175 1.45 -1.00 -7.60
C HIS A 175 2.18 -0.08 -6.61
N LEU A 176 2.64 1.10 -7.04
CA LEU A 176 3.28 2.12 -6.19
C LEU A 176 2.47 2.42 -4.91
N PHE A 177 1.14 2.41 -5.01
CA PHE A 177 0.28 2.60 -3.85
C PHE A 177 0.53 1.59 -2.72
N SER A 178 0.81 0.34 -3.07
CA SER A 178 1.07 -0.73 -2.10
C SER A 178 2.32 -0.46 -1.25
N MET A 179 3.22 0.38 -1.74
CA MET A 179 4.49 0.73 -1.09
C MET A 179 4.36 1.94 -0.17
N LEU A 180 3.31 2.76 -0.31
CA LEU A 180 3.16 4.02 0.42
C LEU A 180 3.18 3.83 1.95
N ALA A 181 2.22 3.07 2.48
CA ALA A 181 2.13 2.83 3.93
C ALA A 181 3.34 2.06 4.50
N PRO A 182 3.83 0.99 3.83
CA PRO A 182 5.10 0.35 4.17
C PRO A 182 6.29 1.31 4.30
N PHE A 183 6.55 2.09 3.26
CA PHE A 183 7.68 3.00 3.20
C PHE A 183 7.54 4.11 4.24
N GLY A 184 6.33 4.68 4.37
CA GLY A 184 6.03 5.68 5.38
C GLY A 184 6.40 5.24 6.79
N GLY A 185 6.03 4.00 7.15
CA GLY A 185 6.33 3.42 8.46
C GLY A 185 7.80 3.05 8.64
N LEU A 186 8.50 2.64 7.57
CA LEU A 186 9.94 2.43 7.60
C LEU A 186 10.73 3.74 7.80
N SER A 187 10.32 4.83 7.15
CA SER A 187 10.93 6.14 7.37
C SER A 187 10.74 6.63 8.81
N ASP A 188 9.61 6.30 9.45
CA ASP A 188 9.32 6.70 10.85
C ASP A 188 10.20 6.00 11.88
N ILE A 189 10.45 4.71 11.69
CA ILE A 189 11.33 3.95 12.59
C ILE A 189 12.81 4.26 12.35
N ASP A 190 13.15 5.03 11.31
CA ASP A 190 14.52 5.46 10.97
C ASP A 190 15.54 4.30 11.10
N SER A 191 15.12 3.13 10.64
CA SER A 191 15.92 1.93 10.81
C SER A 191 17.24 2.11 10.07
N LYS A 192 18.33 1.65 10.70
CA LYS A 192 19.69 1.84 10.19
C LYS A 192 20.18 0.57 9.53
N PRO A 193 20.99 0.66 8.47
CA PRO A 193 21.65 -0.50 7.92
C PRO A 193 22.42 -1.30 8.99
N GLY A 194 22.31 -2.62 8.94
CA GLY A 194 22.87 -3.53 9.95
C GLY A 194 21.99 -3.72 11.20
N GLY A 195 20.92 -2.96 11.35
CA GLY A 195 19.90 -3.16 12.38
C GLY A 195 18.95 -4.32 12.09
N ILE A 196 18.28 -4.81 13.13
CA ILE A 196 17.30 -5.89 13.05
C ILE A 196 15.90 -5.28 13.07
N LEU A 197 15.12 -5.53 12.02
CA LEU A 197 13.74 -5.08 11.90
C LEU A 197 12.78 -6.25 12.07
N LEU A 198 11.84 -6.13 13.02
CA LEU A 198 10.68 -7.01 13.13
C LEU A 198 9.55 -6.47 12.23
N ILE A 199 8.86 -7.36 11.52
CA ILE A 199 7.72 -7.02 10.65
C ILE A 199 6.56 -7.95 11.04
N ALA A 200 5.42 -7.39 11.44
CA ALA A 200 4.20 -8.15 11.67
C ALA A 200 2.98 -7.46 11.05
N PRO A 201 2.01 -8.23 10.50
CA PRO A 201 2.16 -9.58 9.98
C PRO A 201 3.00 -9.57 8.68
N ALA A 202 3.84 -10.59 8.48
CA ALA A 202 4.76 -10.65 7.34
C ALA A 202 4.16 -11.27 6.05
N THR A 203 3.02 -11.97 6.13
CA THR A 203 2.46 -12.78 5.03
C THR A 203 1.35 -12.11 4.22
N GLY A 204 0.96 -10.87 4.57
CA GLY A 204 -0.02 -10.09 3.82
C GLY A 204 0.63 -9.15 2.78
N ARG A 205 -0.18 -8.61 1.86
CA ARG A 205 0.24 -7.64 0.82
C ARG A 205 1.18 -6.56 1.37
N SER A 206 0.83 -5.97 2.50
CA SER A 206 1.64 -4.91 3.11
C SER A 206 2.90 -5.43 3.80
N GLY A 207 2.86 -6.57 4.49
CA GLY A 207 4.04 -7.16 5.13
C GLY A 207 5.12 -7.55 4.11
N SER A 208 4.70 -8.10 2.97
CA SER A 208 5.59 -8.39 1.84
C SER A 208 6.16 -7.13 1.21
N ALA A 209 5.33 -6.08 1.06
CA ALA A 209 5.76 -4.78 0.55
C ALA A 209 6.76 -4.06 1.49
N VAL A 210 6.61 -4.17 2.82
CA VAL A 210 7.60 -3.63 3.77
C VAL A 210 8.92 -4.37 3.70
N LEU A 211 8.88 -5.70 3.59
CA LEU A 211 10.10 -6.47 3.43
C LEU A 211 10.88 -6.01 2.19
N LEU A 212 10.17 -5.84 1.07
CA LEU A 212 10.76 -5.32 -0.17
C LEU A 212 11.27 -3.88 -0.01
N ALA A 213 10.49 -2.98 0.59
CA ALA A 213 10.89 -1.60 0.83
C ALA A 213 12.14 -1.52 1.71
N ALA A 214 12.20 -2.33 2.77
CA ALA A 214 13.35 -2.42 3.65
C ALA A 214 14.59 -2.92 2.87
N ILE A 215 14.44 -3.96 2.04
CA ILE A 215 15.53 -4.44 1.19
C ILE A 215 16.03 -3.33 0.25
N ILE A 216 15.13 -2.61 -0.43
CA ILE A 216 15.50 -1.53 -1.36
C ILE A 216 16.23 -0.41 -0.61
N VAL A 217 15.67 0.10 0.50
CA VAL A 217 16.27 1.20 1.28
C VAL A 217 17.64 0.81 1.85
N PHE A 218 17.76 -0.41 2.41
CA PHE A 218 19.00 -0.85 3.07
C PHE A 218 20.06 -1.40 2.13
N CYS A 219 19.67 -2.07 1.04
CA CYS A 219 20.63 -2.63 0.09
C CYS A 219 21.12 -1.57 -0.90
N HIS A 220 20.29 -0.59 -1.29
CA HIS A 220 20.71 0.51 -2.16
C HIS A 220 21.69 1.45 -1.45
N SER A 221 21.46 1.77 -0.18
CA SER A 221 22.36 2.63 0.61
C SER A 221 23.75 2.03 0.86
N LEU A 222 23.88 0.69 0.82
CA LEU A 222 25.14 0.01 1.15
C LEU A 222 25.74 -0.86 0.02
N ARG A 223 25.11 -0.97 -1.16
CA ARG A 223 25.50 -1.92 -2.22
C ARG A 223 25.66 -3.37 -1.70
N LEU A 224 24.82 -3.77 -0.75
CA LEU A 224 24.89 -5.11 -0.15
C LEU A 224 24.23 -6.14 -1.08
N SER A 225 24.91 -7.27 -1.28
CA SER A 225 24.44 -8.37 -2.15
C SER A 225 23.58 -9.41 -1.43
N THR A 226 23.40 -9.33 -0.10
CA THR A 226 22.70 -10.36 0.66
C THR A 226 21.88 -9.78 1.82
N HIS A 227 20.57 -10.06 1.84
CA HIS A 227 19.73 -9.92 3.03
C HIS A 227 19.42 -11.31 3.62
N LYS A 228 19.15 -11.38 4.93
CA LYS A 228 18.68 -12.62 5.59
C LYS A 228 17.35 -12.35 6.27
N SER A 229 16.27 -12.86 5.71
CA SER A 229 14.95 -12.86 6.35
C SER A 229 14.73 -14.18 7.09
N ARG A 230 14.00 -14.13 8.20
CA ARG A 230 13.56 -15.31 8.96
C ARG A 230 12.09 -15.14 9.30
N LEU A 231 11.29 -16.16 9.02
CA LEU A 231 9.87 -16.20 9.36
C LEU A 231 9.66 -17.14 10.54
N PHE A 232 8.77 -16.77 11.45
CA PHE A 232 8.34 -17.60 12.57
C PHE A 232 6.86 -17.35 12.85
N SER A 233 6.18 -18.37 13.36
CA SER A 233 4.79 -18.28 13.76
C SER A 233 4.69 -17.92 15.24
N ILE A 234 3.77 -17.02 15.56
CA ILE A 234 3.42 -16.69 16.95
C ILE A 234 2.57 -17.82 17.50
N THR A 235 2.98 -18.38 18.63
CA THR A 235 2.34 -19.55 19.25
C THR A 235 1.25 -19.19 20.24
N GLY A 236 1.22 -17.94 20.70
CA GLY A 236 0.32 -17.50 21.78
C GLY A 236 1.00 -17.45 23.15
N ASP A 237 2.21 -18.00 23.28
CA ASP A 237 3.04 -17.90 24.48
C ASP A 237 4.06 -16.78 24.30
N ILE A 238 3.81 -15.64 24.96
CA ILE A 238 4.62 -14.42 24.85
C ILE A 238 6.10 -14.69 25.16
N ALA A 239 6.40 -15.44 26.23
CA ALA A 239 7.78 -15.64 26.68
C ALA A 239 8.55 -16.50 25.66
N LYS A 240 7.93 -17.58 25.21
CA LYS A 240 8.49 -18.49 24.21
C LYS A 240 8.64 -17.83 22.83
N ASP A 241 7.65 -17.06 22.41
CA ASP A 241 7.67 -16.34 21.14
C ASP A 241 8.77 -15.28 21.16
N ALA A 242 8.89 -14.49 22.24
CA ALA A 242 9.96 -13.50 22.41
C ALA A 242 11.36 -14.15 22.44
N GLU A 243 11.52 -15.30 23.09
CA GLU A 243 12.78 -16.05 23.06
C GLU A 243 13.13 -16.54 21.65
N THR A 244 12.14 -17.06 20.92
CA THR A 244 12.31 -17.49 19.53
C THR A 244 12.77 -16.33 18.65
N ILE A 245 12.17 -15.14 18.82
CA ILE A 245 12.55 -13.92 18.11
C ILE A 245 14.00 -13.54 18.44
N ARG A 246 14.37 -13.52 19.72
CA ARG A 246 15.74 -13.16 20.15
C ARG A 246 16.79 -14.12 19.59
N ASN A 247 16.50 -15.43 19.61
CA ASN A 247 17.39 -16.45 19.07
C ASN A 247 17.55 -16.31 17.55
N ALA A 248 16.47 -16.09 16.81
CA ALA A 248 16.50 -15.85 15.37
C ALA A 248 17.27 -14.57 15.00
N SER A 249 17.14 -13.55 15.84
CA SER A 249 17.78 -12.24 15.72
C SER A 249 19.23 -12.24 16.20
N ARG A 250 19.68 -13.31 16.87
CA ARG A 250 20.99 -13.39 17.58
C ARG A 250 21.17 -12.24 18.57
N GLY A 251 20.09 -11.84 19.22
CA GLY A 251 20.05 -10.66 20.10
C GLY A 251 18.68 -9.99 20.08
N LEU A 252 18.64 -8.75 20.54
CA LEU A 252 17.42 -7.93 20.56
C LEU A 252 17.29 -7.14 19.25
N ALA A 253 16.05 -6.86 18.83
CA ALA A 253 15.76 -6.13 17.61
C ALA A 253 15.83 -4.60 17.78
N ASP A 254 16.14 -3.88 16.71
CA ASP A 254 16.33 -2.42 16.71
C ASP A 254 15.05 -1.65 16.39
N ALA A 255 14.13 -2.27 15.65
CA ALA A 255 12.86 -1.66 15.31
C ALA A 255 11.75 -2.68 15.06
N PHE A 256 10.50 -2.23 15.14
CA PHE A 256 9.32 -3.04 14.85
C PHE A 256 8.34 -2.26 13.98
N TRP A 257 7.92 -2.88 12.88
CA TRP A 257 6.84 -2.39 12.02
C TRP A 257 5.63 -3.31 12.17
N ASP A 258 4.49 -2.75 12.56
CA ASP A 258 3.23 -3.46 12.72
C ASP A 258 2.13 -2.90 11.80
N MET A 259 1.52 -3.77 11.00
CA MET A 259 0.30 -3.49 10.25
C MET A 259 -0.76 -4.55 10.48
N SER A 260 -1.01 -4.83 11.75
CA SER A 260 -1.97 -5.84 12.14
C SER A 260 -3.40 -5.46 11.74
N PRO A 261 -4.17 -6.41 11.16
CA PRO A 261 -5.58 -6.18 10.83
C PRO A 261 -6.43 -6.14 12.10
N ALA A 262 -7.67 -5.66 11.98
CA ALA A 262 -8.64 -5.63 13.08
C ALA A 262 -8.79 -6.98 13.82
N THR A 263 -8.69 -8.10 13.10
CA THR A 263 -8.83 -9.46 13.64
C THR A 263 -7.64 -9.94 14.48
N ALA A 264 -6.51 -9.22 14.47
CA ALA A 264 -5.32 -9.59 15.23
C ALA A 264 -5.38 -9.12 16.70
N GLY A 265 -6.51 -8.54 17.15
CA GLY A 265 -6.65 -7.97 18.48
C GLY A 265 -6.45 -8.93 19.65
N SER A 266 -6.62 -10.24 19.44
CA SER A 266 -6.36 -11.28 20.44
C SER A 266 -5.00 -11.97 20.28
N SER A 267 -4.21 -11.57 19.29
CA SER A 267 -2.91 -12.20 19.02
C SER A 267 -1.83 -11.64 19.94
N THR A 268 -0.98 -12.52 20.47
CA THR A 268 0.15 -12.14 21.33
C THR A 268 1.36 -11.58 20.58
N HIS A 269 1.29 -11.48 19.24
CA HIS A 269 2.41 -11.06 18.39
C HIS A 269 2.99 -9.71 18.83
N PHE A 270 2.13 -8.76 19.17
CA PHE A 270 2.56 -7.40 19.53
C PHE A 270 3.44 -7.43 20.78
N LYS A 271 2.96 -8.05 21.86
CA LYS A 271 3.71 -8.16 23.12
C LYS A 271 4.96 -9.04 22.97
N SER A 272 4.89 -10.11 22.17
CA SER A 272 6.03 -10.98 21.89
C SER A 272 7.14 -10.24 21.12
N CYS A 273 6.76 -9.44 20.12
CA CYS A 273 7.68 -8.59 19.37
C CYS A 273 8.20 -7.47 20.25
N LEU A 274 7.34 -6.89 21.11
CA LEU A 274 7.75 -5.91 22.11
C LEU A 274 8.89 -6.52 22.91
N ASP A 275 8.68 -7.57 23.69
CA ASP A 275 9.66 -8.21 24.60
C ASP A 275 10.98 -8.74 23.95
N ALA A 276 11.12 -8.62 22.62
CA ALA A 276 12.31 -8.95 21.86
C ALA A 276 13.10 -7.73 21.34
N LEU A 277 12.66 -6.51 21.61
CA LEU A 277 13.30 -5.27 21.16
C LEU A 277 14.37 -4.76 22.14
N LYS A 278 15.30 -3.94 21.63
CA LYS A 278 16.35 -3.24 22.40
C LYS A 278 15.78 -2.03 23.16
N ILE A 279 16.48 -1.62 24.21
CA ILE A 279 16.25 -0.30 24.82
C ILE A 279 16.51 0.78 23.75
N GLY A 280 15.52 1.64 23.53
CA GLY A 280 15.57 2.73 22.54
C GLY A 280 15.12 2.33 21.12
N ALA A 281 14.63 1.11 20.95
CA ALA A 281 14.03 0.67 19.69
C ALA A 281 12.78 1.48 19.31
N ARG A 282 12.52 1.63 18.01
CA ARG A 282 11.37 2.37 17.49
C ARG A 282 10.30 1.44 16.95
N VAL A 283 9.04 1.83 17.12
CA VAL A 283 7.87 1.03 16.70
C VAL A 283 6.96 1.88 15.81
N SER A 284 6.65 1.40 14.60
CA SER A 284 5.66 2.03 13.72
C SER A 284 4.39 1.20 13.67
N LEU A 285 3.26 1.85 14.01
CA LEU A 285 1.93 1.26 14.00
C LEU A 285 1.16 1.80 12.80
N VAL A 286 1.08 0.98 11.75
CA VAL A 286 0.43 1.30 10.47
C VAL A 286 -0.92 0.60 10.35
N GLY A 287 -1.15 -0.42 11.19
CA GLY A 287 -2.33 -1.27 11.19
C GLY A 287 -3.58 -0.63 11.79
N GLY A 288 -4.70 -1.34 11.65
CA GLY A 288 -6.02 -0.93 12.15
C GLY A 288 -6.58 -1.95 13.14
N ALA A 289 -5.73 -2.49 14.03
CA ALA A 289 -6.18 -3.35 15.12
C ALA A 289 -7.21 -2.59 15.97
N LEU A 290 -8.45 -3.11 16.06
CA LEU A 290 -9.55 -2.46 16.78
C LEU A 290 -9.58 -2.80 18.28
N ALA A 291 -8.77 -3.77 18.71
CA ALA A 291 -8.65 -4.13 20.11
C ALA A 291 -7.61 -3.26 20.81
N GLU A 292 -7.81 -3.08 22.12
CA GLU A 292 -6.83 -2.43 22.98
C GLU A 292 -5.51 -3.20 22.97
N VAL A 293 -4.41 -2.48 22.74
CA VAL A 293 -3.07 -3.01 22.92
C VAL A 293 -2.67 -2.75 24.37
N ASN A 294 -2.73 -3.80 25.19
CA ASN A 294 -2.43 -3.71 26.61
C ASN A 294 -0.94 -3.95 26.89
N PHE A 295 -0.28 -2.97 27.50
CA PHE A 295 1.07 -3.11 28.08
C PHE A 295 1.09 -2.46 29.46
N SER A 296 1.93 -3.00 30.36
CA SER A 296 2.12 -2.43 31.68
C SER A 296 2.91 -1.13 31.57
N TYR A 297 2.61 -0.14 32.42
CA TYR A 297 3.46 1.05 32.55
C TYR A 297 4.93 0.67 32.84
N LEU A 298 5.16 -0.42 33.59
CA LEU A 298 6.50 -0.94 33.84
C LEU A 298 7.19 -1.51 32.61
N ASP A 299 6.45 -1.89 31.56
CA ASP A 299 7.00 -2.30 30.26
C ASP A 299 7.66 -1.11 29.52
N ILE A 300 7.39 0.13 29.95
CA ILE A 300 7.99 1.35 29.37
C ILE A 300 9.17 1.82 30.22
N ILE A 301 9.05 1.83 31.55
CA ILE A 301 9.97 2.56 32.43
C ILE A 301 11.04 1.70 33.15
N SER A 302 10.90 0.37 33.18
CA SER A 302 11.75 -0.48 34.01
C SER A 302 13.03 -0.93 33.29
N PRO A 303 14.23 -0.77 33.87
CA PRO A 303 15.48 -1.28 33.29
C PRO A 303 15.64 -2.82 33.38
N LYS A 304 14.76 -3.52 34.10
CA LYS A 304 14.83 -4.99 34.31
C LYS A 304 14.23 -5.81 33.17
N HIS A 305 13.32 -5.22 32.41
CA HIS A 305 12.85 -5.77 31.15
C HIS A 305 13.51 -4.88 30.11
N ASN A 306 14.36 -5.44 29.24
CA ASN A 306 14.83 -4.68 28.08
C ASN A 306 13.58 -4.10 27.42
N LEU A 307 13.42 -2.75 27.39
CA LEU A 307 12.44 -1.90 26.65
C LEU A 307 11.81 -0.81 27.53
N ILE A 308 11.60 0.46 27.15
CA ILE A 308 11.80 1.24 25.92
C ILE A 308 12.21 2.65 26.42
N SER A 309 13.41 3.15 26.15
CA SER A 309 13.74 4.54 26.54
C SER A 309 13.07 5.60 25.63
N ASN A 310 12.48 5.18 24.50
CA ASN A 310 11.77 6.05 23.56
C ASN A 310 10.76 5.24 22.70
N LEU A 311 9.53 5.05 23.18
CA LEU A 311 8.44 4.57 22.31
C LEU A 311 7.93 5.74 21.49
N THR A 312 8.44 5.91 20.27
CA THR A 312 7.84 6.84 19.31
C THR A 312 6.84 6.07 18.47
N ALA A 313 5.59 5.99 18.93
CA ALA A 313 4.49 5.52 18.11
C ALA A 313 4.14 6.61 17.10
N VAL A 314 4.72 6.53 15.90
CA VAL A 314 4.32 7.46 14.84
C VAL A 314 3.01 6.96 14.24
N ARG A 315 2.03 7.86 14.13
CA ARG A 315 0.75 7.62 13.45
C ARG A 315 0.99 7.49 11.95
N SER A 316 1.59 6.37 11.54
CA SER A 316 2.02 6.10 10.16
C SER A 316 0.86 5.79 9.20
N GLY A 317 -0.39 5.80 9.68
CA GLY A 317 -1.57 5.78 8.81
C GLY A 317 -1.71 7.03 7.94
N ILE A 318 -0.92 8.08 8.19
CA ILE A 318 -0.85 9.31 7.40
C ILE A 318 0.54 9.35 6.77
N MET A 319 0.64 9.02 5.48
CA MET A 319 1.89 9.26 4.76
C MET A 319 2.02 10.75 4.50
N ALA A 320 3.01 11.40 5.11
CA ALA A 320 3.32 12.79 4.78
C ALA A 320 3.74 12.86 3.30
N GLN A 321 3.28 13.89 2.59
CA GLN A 321 3.50 14.03 1.14
C GLN A 321 4.98 14.00 0.73
N ASP A 322 5.89 14.43 1.60
CA ASP A 322 7.32 14.36 1.35
C ASP A 322 7.84 12.92 1.29
N LYS A 323 7.25 11.98 2.04
CA LYS A 323 7.58 10.56 1.96
C LYS A 323 7.08 9.93 0.66
N THR A 324 5.92 10.36 0.13
CA THR A 324 5.43 9.88 -1.16
C THR A 324 6.39 10.25 -2.29
N LYS A 325 6.98 11.46 -2.25
CA LYS A 325 8.04 11.87 -3.19
C LYS A 325 9.26 10.96 -3.11
N GLU A 326 9.58 10.43 -1.93
CA GLU A 326 10.71 9.51 -1.73
C GLU A 326 10.44 8.14 -2.37
N VAL A 327 9.26 7.54 -2.16
CA VAL A 327 8.86 6.27 -2.82
C VAL A 327 9.00 6.36 -4.34
N VAL A 328 8.53 7.45 -4.94
CA VAL A 328 8.59 7.68 -6.38
C VAL A 328 10.02 7.86 -6.91
N ARG A 329 10.97 8.26 -6.05
CA ARG A 329 12.38 8.48 -6.40
C ARG A 329 13.28 7.26 -6.16
N VAL A 330 12.92 6.39 -5.22
CA VAL A 330 13.84 5.39 -4.63
C VAL A 330 13.66 3.97 -5.19
N ILE A 331 12.60 3.67 -5.95
CA ILE A 331 12.44 2.34 -6.57
C ILE A 331 13.37 2.21 -7.78
N ASP A 332 14.56 1.68 -7.52
CA ASP A 332 15.62 1.41 -8.49
C ASP A 332 15.94 -0.10 -8.53
N ALA A 333 14.95 -0.95 -8.83
CA ALA A 333 15.08 -2.41 -8.86
C ALA A 333 14.32 -3.05 -10.06
N PRO A 334 14.91 -3.99 -10.82
CA PRO A 334 14.25 -4.66 -11.96
C PRO A 334 12.97 -5.41 -11.56
N ILE A 335 11.95 -5.37 -12.41
CA ILE A 335 10.66 -6.02 -12.13
C ILE A 335 10.78 -7.53 -11.97
N SER A 336 11.72 -8.20 -12.64
CA SER A 336 11.95 -9.64 -12.49
C SER A 336 12.27 -10.03 -11.06
N ASP A 337 13.01 -9.19 -10.33
CA ASP A 337 13.45 -9.46 -8.96
C ASP A 337 12.31 -9.19 -7.96
N VAL A 338 11.43 -8.25 -8.30
CA VAL A 338 10.22 -7.90 -7.53
C VAL A 338 9.09 -8.90 -7.80
N TRP A 339 8.90 -9.28 -9.06
CA TRP A 339 7.87 -10.20 -9.56
C TRP A 339 8.16 -11.64 -9.20
N ALA A 340 9.42 -12.11 -9.29
CA ALA A 340 9.77 -13.47 -8.89
C ALA A 340 9.43 -13.77 -7.42
N ILE A 341 9.43 -12.76 -6.55
CA ILE A 341 9.05 -12.89 -5.13
C ILE A 341 7.52 -12.84 -4.96
N ILE A 342 6.83 -12.00 -5.75
CA ILE A 342 5.37 -11.82 -5.70
C ILE A 342 4.61 -12.96 -6.41
N ALA A 343 5.22 -13.60 -7.41
CA ALA A 343 4.59 -14.57 -8.33
C ALA A 343 5.08 -16.01 -8.19
N ALA A 344 5.83 -16.35 -7.14
CA ALA A 344 6.39 -17.68 -6.93
C ALA A 344 5.33 -18.75 -6.58
N PHE A 345 4.52 -19.12 -7.57
CA PHE A 345 3.52 -20.18 -7.52
C PHE A 345 4.20 -21.55 -7.51
N GLY A 346 3.95 -22.36 -6.49
CA GLY A 346 4.66 -23.62 -6.20
C GLY A 346 5.78 -23.51 -5.16
N SER A 347 6.21 -22.28 -4.80
CA SER A 347 7.25 -22.04 -3.79
C SER A 347 6.71 -21.68 -2.41
N GLU A 348 5.43 -21.95 -2.17
CA GLU A 348 4.68 -21.60 -0.97
C GLU A 348 5.23 -22.27 0.28
N LYS A 349 5.94 -23.39 0.16
CA LYS A 349 6.70 -23.97 1.27
C LYS A 349 7.67 -22.95 1.91
N LEU A 350 8.11 -21.94 1.15
CA LEU A 350 8.99 -20.88 1.63
C LEU A 350 8.25 -19.75 2.38
N TRP A 351 6.92 -19.61 2.24
CA TRP A 351 6.21 -18.41 2.72
C TRP A 351 4.71 -18.58 3.11
N PHE A 352 4.03 -19.69 2.78
CA PHE A 352 2.61 -19.97 3.08
C PHE A 352 2.47 -20.87 4.31
N PRO A 353 1.70 -20.45 5.34
CA PRO A 353 1.74 -21.10 6.65
C PRO A 353 1.17 -22.52 6.65
N ASN A 354 1.74 -23.36 7.51
CA ASN A 354 1.39 -24.76 7.75
C ASN A 354 1.66 -25.72 6.59
N VAL A 355 2.12 -25.27 5.42
CA VAL A 355 2.48 -26.15 4.29
C VAL A 355 3.80 -26.88 4.60
N ILE A 356 3.71 -28.18 4.88
CA ILE A 356 4.87 -29.05 5.15
C ILE A 356 5.47 -29.62 3.86
N GLN A 357 4.66 -29.72 2.81
CA GLN A 357 5.06 -30.16 1.50
C GLN A 357 4.32 -29.32 0.46
N SER A 358 5.08 -28.71 -0.44
CA SER A 358 4.55 -28.14 -1.68
C SER A 358 5.13 -28.96 -2.81
N SER A 359 4.28 -29.49 -3.68
CA SER A 359 4.69 -30.11 -4.93
C SER A 359 3.93 -29.48 -6.07
N LEU A 360 4.63 -29.22 -7.16
CA LEU A 360 4.07 -28.67 -8.38
C LEU A 360 4.13 -29.77 -9.45
N GLU A 361 2.98 -30.17 -9.96
CA GLU A 361 2.90 -31.02 -11.15
C GLU A 361 2.67 -30.14 -12.39
N GLY A 362 3.51 -30.34 -13.41
CA GLY A 362 3.54 -29.52 -14.62
C GLY A 362 4.37 -28.23 -14.48
N PHE A 363 4.31 -27.38 -15.50
CA PHE A 363 5.04 -26.11 -15.57
C PHE A 363 4.19 -25.08 -16.33
N GLY A 364 4.07 -23.85 -15.82
CA GLY A 364 3.27 -22.77 -16.42
C GLY A 364 1.75 -22.86 -16.14
N ILE A 365 0.94 -22.19 -16.97
CA ILE A 365 -0.54 -22.24 -16.89
C ILE A 365 -1.02 -23.68 -17.03
N GLY A 366 -1.92 -24.10 -16.14
CA GLY A 366 -2.41 -25.46 -16.01
C GLY A 366 -1.62 -26.34 -15.03
N SER A 367 -0.48 -25.85 -14.50
CA SER A 367 0.22 -26.50 -13.41
C SER A 367 -0.64 -26.57 -12.15
N ILE A 368 -0.53 -27.67 -11.42
CA ILE A 368 -1.31 -27.92 -10.21
C ILE A 368 -0.35 -27.89 -9.04
N ARG A 369 -0.54 -26.92 -8.13
CA ARG A 369 0.15 -26.94 -6.84
C ARG A 369 -0.64 -27.81 -5.88
N THR A 370 0.08 -28.69 -5.20
CA THR A 370 -0.45 -29.47 -4.09
C THR A 370 0.24 -28.99 -2.83
N LEU A 371 -0.55 -28.40 -1.94
CA LEU A 371 -0.11 -27.90 -0.65
C LEU A 371 -0.58 -28.87 0.43
N THR A 372 0.35 -29.61 1.03
CA THR A 372 0.08 -30.47 2.18
C THR A 372 0.35 -29.69 3.44
N PHE A 373 -0.65 -29.57 4.29
CA PHE A 373 -0.59 -28.85 5.55
C PHE A 373 -0.23 -29.78 6.72
N ASN A 374 0.38 -29.24 7.77
CA ASN A 374 0.80 -30.00 8.96
C ASN A 374 -0.35 -30.66 9.74
N ASN A 375 -1.59 -30.24 9.48
CA ASN A 375 -2.81 -30.84 10.02
C ASN A 375 -3.36 -31.98 9.13
N GLY A 376 -2.61 -32.39 8.10
CA GLY A 376 -3.00 -33.43 7.16
C GLY A 376 -3.94 -32.96 6.04
N HIS A 377 -4.38 -31.69 6.06
CA HIS A 377 -5.20 -31.14 4.99
C HIS A 377 -4.35 -30.98 3.71
N VAL A 378 -4.94 -31.30 2.56
CA VAL A 378 -4.26 -31.16 1.26
C VAL A 378 -5.12 -30.30 0.37
N VAL A 379 -4.53 -29.22 -0.16
CA VAL A 379 -5.18 -28.32 -1.10
C VAL A 379 -4.53 -28.50 -2.46
N HIS A 380 -5.36 -28.70 -3.48
CA HIS A 380 -4.93 -28.73 -4.87
C HIS A 380 -5.50 -27.49 -5.56
N GLU A 381 -4.63 -26.64 -6.08
CA GLU A 381 -5.01 -25.42 -6.78
C GLU A 381 -4.33 -25.39 -8.13
N ARG A 382 -5.07 -25.00 -9.16
CA ARG A 382 -4.57 -24.94 -10.52
C ARG A 382 -4.22 -23.51 -10.87
N LEU A 383 -3.04 -23.31 -11.46
CA LEU A 383 -2.63 -22.02 -12.00
C LEU A 383 -3.38 -21.75 -13.30
N GLU A 384 -4.48 -21.01 -13.25
CA GLU A 384 -5.30 -20.69 -14.42
C GLU A 384 -4.71 -19.55 -15.23
N ILE A 385 -4.08 -18.58 -14.55
CA ILE A 385 -3.45 -17.43 -15.17
C ILE A 385 -2.11 -17.20 -14.48
N ALA A 386 -1.05 -17.22 -15.27
CA ALA A 386 0.29 -16.81 -14.89
C ALA A 386 0.94 -16.22 -16.12
N ASP A 387 0.71 -14.93 -16.29
CA ASP A 387 1.18 -14.20 -17.45
C ASP A 387 2.37 -13.33 -17.04
N PRO A 388 3.60 -13.69 -17.48
CA PRO A 388 4.81 -12.92 -17.19
C PRO A 388 4.91 -11.62 -18.02
N GLU A 389 4.06 -11.42 -19.03
CA GLU A 389 3.98 -10.17 -19.78
C GLU A 389 2.97 -9.18 -19.16
N THR A 390 1.96 -9.66 -18.42
CA THR A 390 0.94 -8.82 -17.76
C THR A 390 0.94 -8.87 -16.23
N HIS A 391 1.92 -9.55 -15.63
CA HIS A 391 2.10 -9.68 -14.18
C HIS A 391 0.82 -10.07 -13.41
N THR A 392 0.05 -11.02 -13.96
CA THR A 392 -1.21 -11.48 -13.36
C THR A 392 -1.12 -12.94 -12.91
N PRO A 393 -1.30 -13.24 -11.61
CA PRO A 393 -1.45 -14.59 -11.09
C PRO A 393 -2.88 -14.84 -10.57
N SER A 394 -3.56 -15.88 -11.06
CA SER A 394 -4.88 -16.31 -10.56
C SER A 394 -4.95 -17.83 -10.39
N PRO A 395 -5.03 -18.34 -9.14
CA PRO A 395 -5.37 -19.73 -8.87
C PRO A 395 -6.87 -19.96 -8.68
N THR A 396 -7.33 -21.18 -8.96
CA THR A 396 -8.67 -21.70 -8.61
C THR A 396 -8.60 -22.91 -7.69
#